data_AF-A0AAP4PT02-F1
#
_entry.id   AF-A0AAP4PT02-F1
#
_cell.length_a   1.000
_cell.length_b   1.000
_cell.length_c   1.000
_cell.angle_alpha   90.00
_cell.angle_beta   90.00
_cell.angle_gamma   90.00
#
_symmetry.space_group_name_H-M   'P 1'
#
loop_
_entity.id
_entity.type
_entity.pdbx_description
1 polymer ?
#
loop_
_entity_poly.entity_id
_entity_poly.type
_entity_poly.pdbx_seq_one_letter_code
_entity_poly.pdbx_strand_id
1 'polypeptide(L)' 'MTIEEQEIFFNKIKETILPLAINMQDEQIKKIIQTVEETNENLPTGFSAFLFEQIIIHKYNRTIK' A
#
# COMPACT_ATOMS: atom_id res chain seq x y z
N MET A 1 5.96 -14.06 -5.94
CA MET A 1 4.83 -13.67 -6.79
C MET A 1 5.28 -13.69 -8.24
N THR A 2 4.46 -14.23 -9.12
CA THR A 2 4.61 -14.13 -10.58
C THR A 2 4.39 -12.68 -11.04
N ILE A 3 4.72 -12.38 -12.30
CA ILE A 3 4.49 -11.05 -12.88
C ILE A 3 2.99 -10.71 -12.88
N GLU A 4 2.15 -11.67 -13.27
CA GLU A 4 0.69 -11.50 -13.29
C GLU A 4 0.12 -11.26 -11.89
N GLU A 5 0.58 -12.00 -10.88
CA GLU A 5 0.17 -11.79 -9.49
C GLU A 5 0.59 -10.41 -8.97
N GLN A 6 1.78 -9.93 -9.36
CA GLN A 6 2.24 -8.58 -9.04
C GLN A 6 1.32 -7.52 -9.65
N GLU A 7 0.97 -7.64 -10.93
CA GLU A 7 0.06 -6.70 -11.59
C GLU A 7 -1.32 -6.68 -10.94
N ILE A 8 -1.90 -7.86 -10.67
CA ILE A 8 -3.19 -7.97 -9.98
C ILE A 8 -3.14 -7.29 -8.62
N PHE A 9 -2.07 -7.53 -7.85
CA PHE A 9 -1.87 -6.93 -6.55
C PHE A 9 -1.79 -5.40 -6.63
N PHE A 10 -0.99 -4.86 -7.55
CA PHE A 10 -0.86 -3.41 -7.73
C PHE A 10 -2.16 -2.75 -8.22
N ASN A 11 -2.87 -3.38 -9.14
CA ASN A 11 -4.17 -2.89 -9.59
C ASN A 11 -5.17 -2.87 -8.42
N LYS A 12 -5.16 -3.90 -7.57
CA LYS A 12 -6.02 -3.92 -6.39
C LYS A 12 -5.72 -2.76 -5.44
N ILE A 13 -4.45 -2.46 -5.18
CA ILE A 13 -4.06 -1.30 -4.36
C ILE A 13 -4.61 0.00 -4.95
N LYS A 14 -4.46 0.19 -6.26
CA LYS A 14 -4.93 1.41 -6.96
C LYS A 14 -6.44 1.57 -6.90
N GLU A 15 -7.18 0.47 -6.98
CA GLU A 15 -8.64 0.49 -6.96
C GLU A 15 -9.23 0.65 -5.55
N THR A 16 -8.59 0.09 -4.52
CA THR A 16 -9.18 0.02 -3.18
C THR A 16 -8.55 0.96 -2.17
N ILE A 17 -7.22 1.00 -2.08
CA ILE A 17 -6.51 1.72 -1.03
C ILE A 17 -6.17 3.15 -1.47
N LEU A 18 -5.65 3.31 -2.68
CA LEU A 18 -5.14 4.59 -3.18
C LEU A 18 -6.17 5.73 -3.17
N PRO A 19 -7.46 5.53 -3.52
CA PRO A 19 -8.46 6.60 -3.50
C PRO A 19 -8.70 7.18 -2.10
N LEU A 20 -8.46 6.38 -1.05
CA LEU A 20 -8.56 6.80 0.34
C LEU A 20 -7.24 7.43 0.81
N ALA A 21 -6.13 6.73 0.54
CA ALA A 21 -4.80 7.12 0.99
C ALA A 21 -4.30 8.45 0.39
N ILE A 22 -4.80 8.85 -0.79
CA ILE A 22 -4.40 10.12 -1.41
C ILE A 22 -4.67 11.34 -0.52
N ASN A 23 -5.74 11.29 0.27
CA ASN A 23 -6.15 12.37 1.17
C ASN A 23 -5.66 12.20 2.62
N MET A 24 -4.90 11.13 2.92
CA MET A 24 -4.35 10.87 4.25
C MET A 24 -2.94 11.45 4.39
N GLN A 25 -2.52 11.74 5.63
CA GLN A 25 -1.10 12.00 5.91
C GLN A 25 -0.30 10.71 5.90
N ASP A 26 0.97 10.77 5.48
CA ASP A 26 1.83 9.58 5.33
C ASP A 26 1.97 8.80 6.64
N GLU A 27 2.09 9.50 7.78
CA GLU A 27 2.17 8.87 9.11
C GLU A 27 0.90 8.09 9.46
N GLN A 28 -0.27 8.58 9.03
CA GLN A 28 -1.54 7.88 9.25
C GLN A 28 -1.60 6.60 8.42
N ILE A 29 -1.17 6.66 7.15
CA ILE A 29 -1.10 5.50 6.26
C ILE A 29 -0.16 4.46 6.87
N LYS A 30 1.05 4.87 7.26
CA LYS A 30 2.05 4.00 7.87
C LYS A 30 1.51 3.29 9.11
N LYS A 31 0.93 4.05 10.04
CA LYS A 31 0.39 3.50 11.30
C LYS A 31 -0.74 2.49 11.06
N ILE A 32 -1.66 2.79 10.13
CA ILE A 32 -2.75 1.88 9.79
C ILE A 32 -2.20 0.55 9.27
N ILE A 33 -1.27 0.59 8.30
CA ILE A 33 -0.77 -0.62 7.67
C ILE A 33 0.11 -1.43 8.63
N GLN A 34 0.91 -0.78 9.47
CA GLN A 34 1.66 -1.46 10.53
C GLN A 34 0.73 -2.19 11.50
N THR A 35 -0.34 -1.51 11.93
CA THR A 35 -1.35 -2.14 12.81
C THR A 35 -1.99 -3.36 12.13
N VAL A 36 -2.27 -3.30 10.81
CA VAL A 36 -2.79 -4.45 10.06
C VAL A 36 -1.79 -5.60 10.02
N GLU A 37 -0.49 -5.37 9.79
CA GLU A 37 0.51 -6.44 9.84
C GLU A 37 0.61 -7.05 11.25
N GLU A 38 0.68 -6.22 12.29
CA GLU A 38 0.80 -6.66 13.69
C GLU A 38 -0.40 -7.50 14.17
N THR A 39 -1.59 -7.23 13.62
CA THR A 39 -2.84 -7.91 14.02
C THR A 39 -3.19 -9.10 13.14
N ASN A 40 -2.40 -9.39 12.10
CA ASN A 40 -2.67 -10.48 11.17
C ASN A 40 -1.42 -11.36 11.02
N GLU A 41 -1.33 -12.41 11.85
CA GLU A 41 -0.20 -13.35 11.88
C GLU A 41 0.05 -14.07 10.54
N ASN A 42 -0.95 -14.09 9.66
CA ASN A 42 -0.83 -14.70 8.33
C ASN A 42 -0.16 -13.78 7.29
N LEU A 43 0.07 -12.51 7.62
CA LEU A 43 0.76 -11.60 6.72
C LEU A 43 2.28 -11.83 6.81
N PRO A 44 2.99 -11.84 5.66
CA PRO A 44 4.45 -11.96 5.68
C PRO A 44 5.10 -10.77 6.41
N THR A 45 6.17 -11.05 7.14
CA THR A 45 7.00 -9.99 7.74
C THR A 45 7.51 -9.01 6.69
N GLY A 46 7.37 -7.72 6.96
CA GLY A 46 7.72 -6.63 6.05
C GLY A 46 6.61 -6.25 5.06
N PHE A 47 5.43 -6.87 5.15
CA PHE A 47 4.30 -6.54 4.29
C PHE A 47 3.89 -5.08 4.41
N SER A 48 3.87 -4.51 5.62
CA SER A 48 3.48 -3.11 5.81
C SER A 48 4.45 -2.14 5.18
N ALA A 49 5.75 -2.41 5.26
CA ALA A 49 6.78 -1.59 4.62
C ALA A 49 6.62 -1.62 3.10
N PHE A 50 6.46 -2.81 2.52
CA PHE A 50 6.23 -2.97 1.09
C PHE A 50 4.96 -2.23 0.62
N LEU A 51 3.82 -2.46 1.29
CA LEU A 51 2.57 -1.82 0.91
C LEU A 51 2.62 -0.29 1.07
N PHE A 52 3.27 0.19 2.13
CA PHE A 52 3.48 1.63 2.36
C PHE A 52 4.27 2.27 1.21
N GLU A 53 5.40 1.69 0.82
CA GLU A 53 6.20 2.18 -0.32
C GLU A 53 5.35 2.28 -1.60
N GLN A 54 4.57 1.25 -1.90
CA GLN A 54 3.71 1.25 -3.08
C GLN A 54 2.67 2.37 -3.03
N ILE A 55 2.04 2.58 -1.88
CA ILE A 55 1.05 3.66 -1.73
C ILE A 55 1.69 5.03 -1.89
N ILE A 56 2.85 5.27 -1.27
CA ILE A 56 3.58 6.55 -1.34
C ILE A 56 4.01 6.85 -2.78
N ILE A 57 4.64 5.89 -3.46
CA ILE A 57 5.04 6.01 -4.85
C ILE A 57 3.83 6.41 -5.70
N HIS A 58 2.70 5.73 -5.58
CA HIS A 58 1.52 6.02 -6.41
C HIS A 58 0.79 7.32 -6.01
N LYS A 59 0.82 7.69 -4.72
CA LYS A 59 0.27 8.95 -4.22
C LYS A 59 1.02 10.16 -4.81
N TYR A 60 2.35 10.10 -4.86
CA TYR A 60 3.19 11.21 -5.32
C TYR A 60 3.56 11.13 -6.81
N ASN A 61 3.56 9.95 -7.44
CA ASN A 61 3.73 9.84 -8.89
C ASN A 61 2.50 10.36 -9.66
N ARG A 62 1.32 10.46 -9.02
CA ARG A 62 0.18 11.21 -9.57
C ARG A 62 0.44 12.70 -9.74
N THR A 63 1.49 13.25 -9.11
CA THR A 63 1.83 14.68 -9.16
C THR A 63 2.74 15.03 -10.33
N ILE A 64 3.26 14.06 -11.08
CA ILE A 64 4.00 14.31 -12.33
C ILE A 64 3.01 14.17 -13.48
N LYS A 65 2.44 15.31 -13.88
CA LYS A 65 1.69 15.46 -15.13
C LYS A 65 2.60 15.25 -16.34
#